data_AF-A0A916IX69-F1
#
_entry.id   AF-A0A916IX69-F1
#
_cell.length_a   1.000
_cell.length_b   1.000
_cell.length_c   1.000
_cell.angle_alpha   90.00
_cell.angle_beta   90.00
_cell.angle_gamma   90.00
#
_symmetry.space_group_name_H-M   'P 1'
#
loop_
_entity.id
_entity.type
_entity.pdbx_description
1 polymer ?
#
loop_
_entity_poly.entity_id
_entity_poly.type
_entity_poly.pdbx_seq_one_letter_code
_entity_poly.pdbx_strand_id
1 'polypeptide(L)'
;MTDQTLRQFGLHLATLRKQRGWSQETLSLESGLARSYLSGIERGKRNLALLNICMLADTLGVPRSEMLDFPRQGSTGVQVEEPRPVFGNAQNAAIEATLRHMAELNEAEVDLVAAVARALARKGSFRQG
;
A
#
# COMPACT_ATOMS: atom_id res chain seq x y z
N MET A 1 11.22 14.18 -8.98
CA MET A 1 10.29 13.44 -8.10
C MET A 1 8.82 13.56 -8.54
N THR A 2 8.31 14.76 -8.84
CA THR A 2 6.91 15.00 -9.22
C THR A 2 6.50 14.41 -10.59
N ASP A 3 7.36 14.48 -11.61
CA ASP A 3 7.03 13.98 -12.97
C ASP A 3 6.72 12.47 -12.99
N GLN A 4 7.44 11.68 -12.18
CA GLN A 4 7.20 10.24 -12.07
C GLN A 4 5.87 9.91 -11.37
N THR A 5 5.55 10.59 -10.27
CA THR A 5 4.27 10.41 -9.58
C THR A 5 3.09 10.75 -10.48
N LEU A 6 3.18 11.86 -11.22
CA LEU A 6 2.15 12.25 -12.18
C LEU A 6 1.99 11.22 -13.29
N ARG A 7 3.09 10.61 -13.74
CA ARG A 7 3.05 9.55 -14.74
C ARG A 7 2.43 8.26 -14.22
N GLN A 8 2.72 7.86 -12.98
CA GLN A 8 2.10 6.69 -12.36
C GLN A 8 0.59 6.89 -12.17
N PHE A 9 0.18 8.04 -11.64
CA PHE A 9 -1.23 8.41 -11.54
C PHE A 9 -1.89 8.43 -12.92
N GLY A 10 -1.24 9.04 -13.92
CA GLY A 10 -1.76 9.14 -15.28
C GLY A 10 -1.97 7.77 -15.94
N LEU A 11 -1.04 6.83 -15.73
CA LEU A 11 -1.17 5.44 -16.18
C LEU A 11 -2.32 4.73 -15.47
N HIS A 12 -2.45 4.93 -14.16
CA HIS A 12 -3.55 4.35 -13.37
C HIS A 12 -4.91 4.84 -13.85
N LEU A 13 -5.07 6.16 -14.03
CA LEU A 13 -6.28 6.75 -14.60
C LEU A 13 -6.62 6.16 -15.97
N ALA A 14 -5.62 5.98 -16.83
CA ALA A 14 -5.81 5.37 -18.15
C ALA A 14 -6.28 3.90 -18.03
N THR A 15 -5.79 3.16 -17.04
CA THR A 15 -6.23 1.79 -16.75
C THR A 15 -7.69 1.75 -16.31
N LEU A 16 -8.08 2.55 -15.31
CA LEU A 16 -9.48 2.63 -14.84
C LEU A 16 -10.44 2.99 -15.97
N ARG A 17 -10.06 3.98 -16.81
CA ARG A 17 -10.84 4.36 -17.99
C ARG A 17 -10.98 3.20 -18.98
N LYS A 18 -9.91 2.45 -19.25
CA LYS A 18 -9.92 1.32 -20.18
C LYS A 18 -10.71 0.12 -19.64
N GLN A 19 -10.69 -0.13 -18.33
CA GLN A 19 -11.52 -1.16 -17.70
C GLN A 19 -13.01 -0.92 -17.90
N ARG A 20 -13.43 0.34 -17.99
CA ARG A 20 -14.79 0.73 -18.42
C ARG A 20 -15.05 0.65 -19.92
N GLY A 21 -14.03 0.33 -20.73
CA GLY A 21 -14.14 0.33 -22.19
C GLY A 21 -14.23 1.73 -22.81
N TRP A 22 -13.83 2.78 -22.08
CA TRP A 22 -14.02 4.16 -22.53
C TRP A 22 -12.81 4.72 -23.26
N SER A 23 -13.07 5.55 -24.28
CA SER A 23 -12.05 6.39 -24.91
C SER A 23 -11.78 7.65 -24.07
N GLN A 24 -10.67 8.36 -24.33
CA GLN A 24 -10.43 9.67 -23.70
C GLN A 24 -11.53 10.69 -24.04
N GLU A 25 -12.13 10.58 -25.22
CA GLU A 25 -13.24 11.43 -25.66
C GLU A 25 -14.51 11.13 -24.86
N THR A 26 -14.80 9.86 -24.63
CA THR A 26 -15.90 9.43 -23.76
C THR A 26 -15.71 9.96 -22.34
N LEU A 27 -14.54 9.73 -21.72
CA LEU A 27 -14.28 10.26 -20.37
C LEU A 27 -14.34 11.79 -20.31
N SER A 28 -13.90 12.48 -21.37
CA SER A 28 -14.00 13.94 -21.49
C SER A 28 -15.44 14.41 -21.45
N LEU A 29 -16.30 13.75 -22.22
CA LEU A 29 -17.73 14.06 -22.28
C LEU A 29 -18.40 13.82 -20.92
N GLU A 30 -18.16 12.66 -20.31
CA GLU A 30 -18.81 12.26 -19.05
C GLU A 30 -18.33 13.07 -17.85
N SER A 31 -17.04 13.44 -17.79
CA SER A 31 -16.48 14.22 -16.68
C SER A 31 -16.62 15.74 -16.85
N GLY A 32 -16.90 16.22 -18.07
CA GLY A 32 -16.85 17.65 -18.42
C GLY A 32 -15.42 18.22 -18.49
N LEU A 33 -14.37 17.41 -18.32
CA LEU A 33 -12.98 17.85 -18.48
C LEU A 33 -12.59 17.86 -19.96
N ALA A 34 -11.83 18.88 -20.38
CA ALA A 34 -11.33 18.93 -21.76
C ALA A 34 -10.46 17.71 -22.11
N ARG A 35 -10.70 17.09 -23.27
CA ARG A 35 -9.94 15.93 -23.75
C ARG A 35 -8.42 16.15 -23.77
N SER A 36 -7.97 17.35 -24.13
CA SER A 36 -6.55 17.72 -24.13
C SER A 36 -5.95 17.76 -22.71
N TYR A 37 -6.76 18.15 -21.71
CA TYR A 37 -6.38 18.12 -20.31
C TYR A 37 -6.27 16.68 -19.81
N LEU A 38 -7.26 15.82 -20.10
CA LEU A 38 -7.19 14.38 -19.80
C LEU A 38 -5.98 13.70 -20.44
N SER A 39 -5.71 13.97 -21.72
CA SER A 39 -4.50 13.48 -22.38
C SER A 39 -3.21 13.98 -21.71
N GLY A 40 -3.21 15.22 -21.22
CA GLY A 40 -2.12 15.77 -20.41
C GLY A 40 -1.93 15.04 -19.08
N ILE A 41 -3.02 14.70 -18.39
CA ILE A 41 -3.00 13.96 -17.13
C ILE A 41 -2.47 12.54 -17.35
N GLU A 42 -3.03 11.79 -18.32
CA GLU A 42 -2.64 10.39 -18.55
C GLU A 42 -1.16 10.23 -18.96
N ARG A 43 -0.57 11.26 -19.55
CA ARG A 43 0.86 11.32 -19.88
C ARG A 43 1.75 11.85 -18.75
N GLY A 44 1.18 12.19 -17.60
CA GLY A 44 1.89 12.76 -16.46
C GLY A 44 2.35 14.21 -16.66
N LYS A 45 1.78 14.94 -17.63
CA LYS A 45 2.15 16.33 -17.97
C LYS A 45 1.30 17.39 -17.30
N ARG A 46 0.28 16.99 -16.54
CA ARG A 46 -0.60 17.89 -15.80
C ARG A 46 -0.76 17.40 -14.37
N ASN A 47 -0.56 18.30 -13.42
CA ASN A 47 -1.03 18.12 -12.06
C ASN A 47 -2.52 18.50 -11.98
N LEU A 48 -3.29 17.79 -11.18
CA LEU A 48 -4.73 17.96 -11.05
C LEU A 48 -5.11 18.22 -9.59
N ALA A 49 -6.07 19.12 -9.40
CA ALA A 49 -6.59 19.44 -8.07
C ALA A 49 -7.44 18.28 -7.52
N LEU A 50 -7.54 18.20 -6.19
CA LEU A 50 -8.32 17.16 -5.49
C LEU A 50 -9.78 17.07 -5.97
N LEU A 51 -10.43 18.21 -6.26
CA LEU A 51 -11.81 18.22 -6.78
C LEU A 51 -11.93 17.46 -8.11
N ASN A 52 -10.95 17.60 -9.00
CA ASN A 52 -10.95 16.87 -10.27
C ASN A 52 -10.68 15.37 -10.06
N ILE A 53 -9.90 14.99 -9.04
CA ILE A 53 -9.71 13.57 -8.68
C ILE A 53 -11.04 12.97 -8.21
N CYS A 54 -11.74 13.64 -7.30
CA CYS A 54 -13.04 13.19 -6.81
C CYS A 54 -14.08 13.11 -7.93
N MET A 55 -14.16 14.13 -8.78
CA MET A 55 -15.03 14.14 -9.96
C MET A 55 -14.74 12.96 -10.88
N LEU A 56 -13.47 12.67 -11.17
CA LEU A 56 -13.10 11.54 -12.02
C LEU A 56 -13.45 10.20 -11.37
N ALA A 57 -13.28 10.04 -10.05
CA ALA A 57 -13.73 8.85 -9.32
C ALA A 57 -15.24 8.64 -9.46
N ASP A 58 -16.02 9.69 -9.21
CA ASP A 58 -17.49 9.65 -9.30
C ASP A 58 -17.91 9.34 -10.76
N THR A 59 -17.27 9.98 -11.74
CA THR A 59 -17.51 9.76 -13.18
C THR A 59 -17.19 8.32 -13.58
N LEU A 60 -16.07 7.77 -13.10
CA LEU A 60 -15.61 6.39 -13.31
C LEU A 60 -16.29 5.38 -12.37
N GLY A 61 -17.20 5.82 -11.50
CA GLY A 61 -17.94 5.01 -10.53
C GLY A 61 -17.05 4.06 -9.74
N VAL A 62 -15.89 4.55 -9.31
CA VAL A 62 -14.96 3.87 -8.42
C VAL A 62 -14.86 4.63 -7.10
N PRO A 63 -14.48 3.97 -5.99
CA PRO A 63 -14.19 4.66 -4.74
C PRO A 63 -13.10 5.73 -4.93
N ARG A 64 -13.18 6.85 -4.19
CA ARG A 64 -12.16 7.92 -4.29
C ARG A 64 -10.76 7.43 -3.91
N SER A 65 -10.66 6.45 -3.02
CA SER A 65 -9.40 5.79 -2.66
C SER A 65 -8.77 5.07 -3.84
N GLU A 66 -9.57 4.51 -4.76
CA GLU A 66 -9.10 3.82 -5.96
C GLU A 66 -8.23 4.73 -6.81
N MET A 67 -8.57 6.02 -6.91
CA MET A 67 -7.78 6.98 -7.69
C MET A 67 -6.33 7.13 -7.20
N LEU A 68 -6.07 6.81 -5.93
CA LEU A 68 -4.76 6.91 -5.30
C LEU A 68 -4.09 5.54 -5.10
N ASP A 69 -4.73 4.45 -5.51
CA ASP A 69 -4.19 3.10 -5.43
C ASP A 69 -3.30 2.77 -6.64
N PHE A 70 -2.19 3.49 -6.75
CA PHE A 70 -1.16 3.25 -7.77
C PHE A 70 0.21 3.02 -7.11
N PRO A 71 1.13 2.28 -7.76
CA PRO A 71 2.39 1.89 -7.15
C PRO A 71 3.17 3.08 -6.59
N ARG A 72 3.53 3.02 -5.30
CA ARG A 72 4.45 3.99 -4.70
C ARG A 72 5.82 3.85 -5.35
N GLN A 73 6.56 4.95 -5.47
CA GLN A 73 7.91 4.95 -6.01
C GLN A 73 8.80 3.93 -5.27
N GLY A 74 9.65 3.20 -6.01
CA GLY A 74 10.83 2.55 -5.44
C GLY A 74 10.60 1.33 -4.54
N SER A 75 9.54 0.54 -4.74
CA SER A 75 9.41 -0.76 -4.07
C SER A 75 10.27 -1.84 -4.72
N THR A 76 11.59 -1.63 -4.75
CA THR A 76 12.51 -2.73 -4.51
C THR A 76 12.57 -2.86 -2.98
N GLY A 77 11.64 -3.62 -2.40
CA GLY A 77 11.62 -3.94 -0.97
C GLY A 77 11.50 -2.75 -0.02
N VAL A 78 10.34 -2.10 0.05
CA VAL A 78 9.97 -1.37 1.28
C VAL A 78 9.26 -2.36 2.18
N GLN A 79 9.97 -2.81 3.22
CA GLN A 79 9.36 -3.44 4.39
C GLN A 79 8.24 -2.50 4.85
N VAL A 80 6.99 -2.95 4.78
CA VAL A 80 5.87 -2.23 5.39
C VAL A 80 6.17 -2.23 6.88
N GLU A 81 6.71 -1.11 7.38
CA GLU A 81 6.74 -0.87 8.82
C GLU A 81 5.27 -0.89 9.26
N GLU A 82 4.88 -1.94 9.97
CA GLU A 82 3.53 -2.04 10.51
C GLU A 82 3.15 -0.74 11.23
N PRO A 83 1.87 -0.31 11.12
CA PRO A 83 1.43 0.93 11.71
C PRO A 83 1.84 0.95 13.18
N ARG A 84 2.77 1.85 13.52
CA ARG A 84 3.24 2.04 14.89
C ARG A 84 2.00 2.32 15.74
N PRO A 85 1.62 1.42 16.68
CA PRO A 85 0.44 1.65 17.48
C PRO A 85 0.66 2.94 18.27
N VAL A 86 -0.26 3.90 18.08
CA VAL A 86 -0.14 5.26 18.65
C VAL A 86 -0.09 5.20 20.18
N PHE A 87 -0.57 4.09 20.77
CA PHE A 87 -0.49 3.79 22.19
C PHE A 87 -0.24 2.29 22.41
N GLY A 88 1.00 1.90 22.75
CA GLY A 88 1.38 0.53 23.10
C GLY A 88 2.72 0.52 23.82
N ASN A 89 2.79 -0.13 24.99
CA ASN A 89 3.98 -0.21 25.84
C ASN A 89 5.17 -0.87 25.11
N ALA A 90 6.38 -0.32 25.30
CA ALA A 90 7.60 -0.73 24.58
C ALA A 90 8.01 -2.21 24.74
N GLN A 91 7.46 -2.93 25.73
CA GLN A 91 7.67 -4.37 25.90
C GLN A 91 7.04 -5.20 24.77
N ASN A 92 5.99 -4.70 24.11
CA ASN A 92 5.35 -5.42 23.02
C ASN A 92 6.20 -5.41 21.73
N ALA A 93 7.06 -4.41 21.53
CA ALA A 93 7.85 -4.30 20.29
C ALA A 93 8.85 -5.46 20.09
N ALA A 94 9.49 -5.94 21.17
CA ALA A 94 10.42 -7.07 21.09
C ALA A 94 9.69 -8.40 20.86
N ILE A 95 8.51 -8.57 21.47
CA ILE A 95 7.64 -9.73 21.27
C ILE A 95 7.13 -9.75 19.83
N GLU A 96 6.62 -8.62 19.34
CA GLU A 96 6.15 -8.42 17.96
C GLU A 96 7.26 -8.70 16.93
N ALA A 97 8.47 -8.18 17.14
CA ALA A 97 9.60 -8.45 16.25
C ALA A 97 9.96 -9.94 16.22
N THR A 98 9.89 -10.62 17.37
CA THR A 98 10.12 -12.07 17.46
C THR A 98 9.01 -12.85 16.74
N LEU A 99 7.75 -12.47 16.92
CA LEU A 99 6.60 -13.11 16.26
C LEU A 99 6.66 -12.96 14.74
N ARG A 100 7.07 -11.78 14.24
CA ARG A 100 7.25 -11.54 12.80
C ARG A 100 8.31 -12.46 12.20
N HIS A 101 9.44 -12.64 12.88
CA HIS A 101 10.45 -13.60 12.43
C HIS A 101 9.98 -15.05 12.54
N MET A 102 9.20 -15.40 13.57
CA MET A 102 8.64 -16.75 13.71
C MET A 102 7.62 -17.09 12.61
N ALA A 103 6.94 -16.10 12.03
CA ALA A 103 5.96 -16.30 10.96
C ALA A 103 6.57 -16.65 9.59
N GLU A 104 7.87 -16.45 9.40
CA GLU A 104 8.59 -16.75 8.16
C GLU A 104 9.39 -18.07 8.24
N LEU A 105 9.32 -18.77 9.38
CA LEU A 105 10.08 -20.00 9.63
C LEU A 105 9.43 -21.22 8.98
N ASN A 106 10.26 -22.16 8.54
CA ASN A 106 9.80 -23.49 8.13
C ASN A 106 9.50 -24.39 9.35
N GLU A 107 8.81 -25.51 9.14
CA GLU A 107 8.37 -26.40 10.24
C GLU A 107 9.53 -26.87 11.14
N ALA A 108 10.70 -27.15 10.57
CA ALA A 108 11.87 -27.61 11.34
C ALA A 108 12.47 -26.49 12.22
N GLU A 109 12.43 -25.25 11.75
CA GLU A 109 12.88 -24.08 12.52
C GLU A 109 11.90 -23.77 13.66
N VAL A 110 10.59 -23.91 13.44
CA VAL A 110 9.57 -23.75 14.48
C VAL A 110 9.78 -24.77 15.61
N ASP A 111 10.10 -26.02 15.27
CA ASP A 111 10.38 -27.08 16.25
C ASP A 111 11.62 -26.77 17.12
N LEU A 112 12.67 -26.22 16.52
CA LEU A 112 13.88 -25.80 17.22
C LEU A 112 13.57 -24.67 18.21
N VAL A 113 12.83 -23.65 17.78
CA VAL A 113 12.41 -22.53 18.65
C VAL A 113 11.57 -23.04 19.82
N ALA A 114 10.62 -23.95 19.56
CA ALA A 114 9.80 -24.56 20.60
C ALA A 114 10.65 -25.37 21.59
N ALA A 115 11.68 -26.07 21.13
CA ALA A 115 12.61 -26.81 21.99
C ALA A 115 13.41 -25.87 22.90
N VAL A 116 13.93 -24.77 22.36
CA VAL A 116 14.65 -23.74 23.14
C VAL A 116 13.74 -23.08 24.16
N ALA A 117 12.52 -22.71 23.78
CA ALA A 117 11.53 -22.12 24.70
C ALA A 117 11.23 -23.05 25.88
N ARG A 118 11.01 -24.35 25.62
CA ARG A 118 10.82 -25.37 26.67
C ARG A 118 12.04 -25.55 27.58
N ALA A 119 13.26 -25.38 27.05
CA ALA A 119 14.49 -25.47 27.83
C ALA A 119 14.67 -24.25 28.74
N LEU A 120 14.38 -23.05 28.23
CA LEU A 120 14.44 -21.80 28.99
C LEU A 120 13.39 -21.74 30.09
N ALA A 121 12.16 -22.20 29.83
CA ALA A 121 11.11 -22.29 30.84
C ALA A 121 11.50 -23.17 32.03
N ARG A 122 12.19 -24.29 31.77
CA ARG A 122 12.73 -25.18 32.82
C ARG A 122 13.84 -24.52 33.63
N LYS A 123 14.71 -23.73 32.99
CA LYS A 123 15.81 -23.00 33.66
C LYS A 123 15.32 -21.82 34.51
N GLY A 124 14.23 -21.17 34.12
CA GLY A 124 13.59 -20.09 34.88
C GLY A 124 12.92 -20.55 36.17
N SER A 125 12.38 -21.78 36.19
CA SER A 125 11.76 -22.38 37.36
C SER A 125 12.75 -22.68 38.49
N PHE A 126 14.05 -22.79 38.19
CA PHE A 126 15.13 -23.07 39.16
C PHE A 126 15.64 -21.83 39.92
N ARG A 127 15.12 -20.63 39.63
CA ARG A 127 15.54 -19.36 40.25
C ARG A 127 14.58 -18.83 41.32
N GLN A 128 13.56 -19.60 41.70
CA GLN A 128 12.59 -19.25 42.76
C GLN A 128 12.59 -20.24 43.94
N GLY A 129 13.75 -20.76 44.31
CA GLY A 129 13.94 -21.61 45.50
C GLY A 129 14.94 -21.00 46.46
#